data_AF-E4Y3N1-F1
#
_entry.id   AF-E4Y3N1-F1
#
_cell.length_a   1.000
_cell.length_b   1.000
_cell.length_c   1.000
_cell.angle_alpha   90.00
_cell.angle_beta   90.00
_cell.angle_gamma   90.00
#
_symmetry.space_group_name_H-M   'P 1'
#
loop_
_entity.id
_entity.type
_entity.pdbx_description
1 polymer ?
#
loop_
_entity_poly.entity_id
_entity_poly.type
_entity_poly.pdbx_seq_one_letter_code
_entity_poly.pdbx_strand_id
1 'polypeptide(L)' 'MYTVIVPAGKTECYYHVTNETFHFEYTVEGGGALDIRFEAFDHKEESLIKVDKNTTGYHLFKMTEMAPTKFC' A
#
# COMPACT_ATOMS: atom_id res chain seq x y z
N MET A 1 3.00 -14.52 0.28
CA MET A 1 2.78 -13.84 1.56
C MET A 1 4.13 -13.30 2.01
N TYR A 2 4.21 -12.00 2.28
CA TYR A 2 5.40 -11.32 2.75
C TYR A 2 5.06 -10.56 4.02
N THR A 3 5.97 -10.56 5.00
CA THR A 3 5.85 -9.76 6.22
C THR A 3 6.90 -8.66 6.17
N VAL A 4 6.48 -7.44 6.45
CA VAL A 4 7.34 -6.25 6.46
C VAL A 4 7.35 -5.64 7.85
N ILE A 5 8.50 -5.13 8.28
CA ILE A 5 8.65 -4.45 9.57
C ILE A 5 8.72 -2.95 9.28
N VAL A 6 7.75 -2.20 9.79
CA VAL A 6 7.73 -0.73 9.70
C VAL A 6 8.13 -0.15 11.06
N PRO A 7 9.32 0.46 11.21
CA PRO A 7 9.73 1.07 12.47
C PRO A 7 8.82 2.24 12.88
N ALA A 8 8.75 2.52 14.18
CA ALA A 8 7.93 3.63 14.69
C ALA A 8 8.34 4.98 14.06
N GLY A 9 7.36 5.70 13.52
CA GLY A 9 7.57 7.00 12.86
C GLY A 9 8.26 6.92 11.50
N LYS A 10 8.41 5.71 10.92
CA LYS A 10 8.93 5.50 9.57
C LYS A 10 7.82 5.07 8.62
N THR A 11 8.11 5.21 7.34
CA THR A 11 7.26 4.80 6.22
C THR A 11 8.11 3.93 5.32
N GLU A 12 7.62 2.73 5.01
CA GLU A 12 8.22 1.83 4.04
C GLU A 12 7.39 1.88 2.76
N CYS A 13 8.06 2.00 1.62
CA CYS A 13 7.39 2.10 0.33
C CYS A 13 7.89 1.05 -0.65
N TYR A 14 6.96 0.49 -1.44
CA TYR A 14 7.22 -0.54 -2.44
C TYR A 14 6.65 -0.10 -3.79
N TYR A 15 7.28 -0.54 -4.87
CA TYR A 15 6.84 -0.24 -6.23
C TYR A 15 6.37 -1.51 -6.93
N HIS A 16 5.26 -1.43 -7.62
CA HIS A 16 4.75 -2.49 -8.49
C HIS A 16 4.48 -1.93 -9.88
N VAL A 17 5.01 -2.58 -10.91
CA VAL A 17 4.82 -2.19 -12.31
C VAL A 17 3.95 -3.22 -12.99
N THR A 18 2.77 -2.83 -13.41
CA THR A 18 1.83 -3.69 -14.14
C THR A 18 0.87 -2.85 -14.99
N ASN A 19 0.33 -3.45 -16.04
CA ASN A 19 -0.79 -2.92 -16.83
C ASN A 19 -2.07 -3.76 -16.61
N GLU A 20 -2.05 -4.68 -15.65
CA GLU A 20 -3.18 -5.54 -15.32
C GLU A 20 -3.97 -5.01 -14.12
N THR A 21 -5.15 -5.59 -13.89
CA THR A 21 -5.88 -5.37 -12.65
C THR A 21 -5.30 -6.29 -11.58
N PHE A 22 -5.00 -5.75 -10.40
CA PHE A 22 -4.47 -6.53 -9.29
C PHE A 22 -5.13 -6.12 -7.96
N HIS A 23 -5.07 -7.03 -7.01
CA HIS A 23 -5.49 -6.79 -5.63
C HIS A 23 -4.28 -6.54 -4.74
N PHE A 24 -4.44 -5.64 -3.77
CA PHE A 24 -3.51 -5.42 -2.68
C PHE A 24 -4.22 -5.67 -1.36
N GLU A 25 -3.69 -6.60 -0.58
CA GLU A 25 -4.20 -6.97 0.73
C GLU A 25 -3.10 -6.79 1.78
N TYR A 26 -3.46 -6.22 2.93
CA TYR A 26 -2.58 -6.15 4.08
C TYR A 26 -3.34 -6.44 5.37
N THR A 27 -2.62 -6.99 6.35
CA THR A 27 -3.06 -7.19 7.73
C THR A 27 -1.91 -6.84 8.67
N VAL A 28 -2.19 -6.02 9.68
CA VAL A 28 -1.22 -5.65 10.73
C VAL A 28 -1.16 -6.81 11.73
N GLU A 29 -0.03 -7.52 11.75
CA GLU A 29 0.16 -8.70 12.61
C GLU A 29 0.59 -8.33 14.05
N GLY A 30 1.10 -7.12 14.28
CA GLY A 30 1.59 -6.72 15.60
C GLY A 30 2.10 -5.28 15.69
N GLY A 31 2.31 -4.81 16.92
CA GLY A 31 2.84 -3.49 17.25
C GLY A 31 1.77 -2.44 17.60
N GLY A 32 2.15 -1.42 18.38
CA GLY A 32 1.35 -0.22 18.65
C GLY A 32 -0.13 -0.48 18.98
N ALA A 33 -1.02 0.30 18.35
CA ALA A 33 -2.48 0.15 18.43
C ALA A 33 -3.03 -0.87 17.41
N LEU A 34 -2.16 -1.68 16.79
CA LEU A 34 -2.48 -2.59 15.69
C LEU A 34 -3.10 -1.86 14.48
N ASP A 35 -2.61 -0.66 14.19
CA ASP A 35 -3.04 0.15 13.07
C ASP A 35 -1.87 0.60 12.20
N ILE A 36 -2.16 0.84 10.92
CA ILE A 36 -1.23 1.45 9.98
C ILE A 36 -1.96 2.48 9.11
N ARG A 37 -1.20 3.45 8.59
CA ARG A 37 -1.65 4.28 7.47
C ARG A 37 -1.16 3.61 6.20
N PHE A 38 -2.06 3.45 5.23
CA PHE A 38 -1.77 2.96 3.90
C PHE A 38 -2.05 4.07 2.87
N GLU A 39 -1.10 4.34 2.00
CA GLU A 39 -1.15 5.33 0.93
C GLU A 39 -0.63 4.71 -0.38
N ALA A 40 -1.43 4.74 -1.45
CA ALA A 40 -0.94 4.37 -2.78
C ALA A 40 -0.90 5.59 -3.69
N PHE A 41 0.10 5.63 -4.55
CA PHE A 41 0.34 6.70 -5.51
C PHE A 41 0.57 6.13 -6.90
N ASP A 42 0.14 6.86 -7.92
CA ASP A 42 0.47 6.52 -9.29
C ASP A 42 1.92 6.91 -9.66
N HIS A 43 2.29 6.71 -10.91
CA HIS A 43 3.62 7.01 -11.44
C HIS A 43 3.94 8.51 -11.50
N LYS A 44 2.94 9.38 -11.30
CA LYS A 44 3.06 10.85 -11.24
C LYS A 44 3.07 11.36 -9.80
N GLU A 45 3.10 10.43 -8.83
CA GLU A 45 2.97 10.72 -7.40
C GLU A 45 1.62 11.30 -6.98
N GLU A 46 0.58 11.13 -7.81
CA GLU A 46 -0.78 11.48 -7.43
C GLU A 46 -1.35 10.41 -6.49
N SER A 47 -2.02 10.84 -5.42
CA SER A 47 -2.60 9.91 -4.44
C SER A 47 -3.80 9.17 -5.07
N LEU A 48 -3.68 7.85 -5.15
CA LEU A 48 -4.75 6.95 -5.57
C LEU A 48 -5.64 6.56 -4.39
N ILE A 49 -5.03 6.36 -3.22
CA ILE A 49 -5.73 6.01 -1.99
C ILE A 49 -4.95 6.52 -0.79
N LYS A 50 -5.70 6.81 0.27
CA LYS A 50 -5.18 7.09 1.60
C LYS A 50 -6.15 6.55 2.63
N VAL A 51 -5.70 5.62 3.45
CA VAL A 51 -6.46 5.00 4.52
C VAL A 51 -5.70 5.20 5.83
N ASP A 52 -6.31 5.92 6.76
CA ASP A 52 -5.75 6.17 8.08
C ASP A 52 -6.22 5.11 9.08
N LYS A 53 -5.30 4.68 9.97
CA LYS A 53 -5.57 3.88 11.17
C LYS A 53 -6.39 2.61 10.91
N ASN A 54 -5.86 1.72 10.09
CA ASN A 54 -6.55 0.48 9.76
C ASN A 54 -5.70 -0.75 10.08
N THR A 55 -6.33 -1.82 10.57
CA THR A 55 -5.69 -3.09 10.89
C THR A 55 -5.62 -4.00 9.67
N THR A 56 -6.59 -3.91 8.75
CA THR A 56 -6.65 -4.74 7.54
C THR A 56 -7.17 -3.94 6.35
N GLY A 57 -6.63 -4.14 5.15
CA GLY A 57 -7.15 -3.51 3.94
C GLY A 57 -7.17 -4.47 2.76
N TYR A 58 -8.17 -4.31 1.91
CA TYR A 58 -8.29 -4.99 0.62
C TYR A 58 -8.66 -3.96 -0.44
N HIS A 59 -7.80 -3.82 -1.45
CA HIS A 59 -7.93 -2.79 -2.48
C HIS A 59 -7.75 -3.40 -3.86
N LEU A 60 -8.65 -3.07 -4.79
CA LEU A 60 -8.57 -3.47 -6.19
C LEU A 60 -8.06 -2.28 -7.01
N PHE A 61 -6.95 -2.48 -7.69
CA PHE A 61 -6.31 -1.48 -8.54
C PHE A 61 -6.46 -1.87 -10.00
N LYS A 62 -7.02 -0.98 -10.80
CA LYS A 62 -7.13 -1.14 -12.26
C LYS A 62 -6.13 -0.21 -12.93
N MET A 63 -5.05 -0.76 -13.47
CA MET A 63 -4.04 0.01 -14.21
C MET A 63 -4.40 0.03 -15.69
N THR A 64 -4.27 1.20 -16.32
CA THR A 64 -4.50 1.40 -17.76
C THR A 64 -3.22 1.46 -18.56
N GLU A 65 -2.09 1.66 -17.89
CA GLU A 65 -0.77 1.85 -18.47
C GLU A 65 0.27 1.04 -17.70
N MET A 66 1.32 0.58 -18.38
CA MET A 66 2.42 -0.15 -17.73
C MET A 66 3.33 0.83 -17.00
N ALA A 67 2.93 1.21 -15.79
CA ALA A 67 3.59 2.25 -15.01
C ALA A 67 3.73 1.83 -13.54
N PRO A 68 4.72 2.38 -12.80
CA PRO A 68 4.89 2.05 -11.39
C PRO A 68 3.76 2.63 -10.54
N THR A 69 3.16 1.79 -9.70
CA THR A 69 2.34 2.20 -8.55
C THR A 69 3.21 2.10 -7.29
N LYS A 70 3.21 3.14 -6.47
CA LYS A 70 3.93 3.20 -5.20
C LYS A 70 2.96 2.92 -4.06
N PHE A 71 3.27 1.94 -3.20
CA PHE A 71 2.51 1.65 -1.98
C PHE A 71 3.35 1.99 -0.77
N CYS A 72 2.76 2.80 0.10
CA CYS A 72 3.17 3.15 1.44
C CYS A 72 1.91 3.02 2.32
#